data_AF-A0A7J7QST3-F1
#
_entry.id   AF-A0A7J7QST3-F1
#
_cell.length_a   1.000
_cell.length_b   1.000
_cell.length_c   1.000
_cell.angle_alpha   90.00
_cell.angle_beta   90.00
_cell.angle_gamma   90.00
#
_symmetry.space_group_name_H-M   'P 1'
#
loop_
_entity.id
_entity.type
_entity.pdbx_description
1 polymer ?
#
loop_
_entity_poly.entity_id
_entity_poly.type
_entity_poly.pdbx_seq_one_letter_code
_entity_poly.pdbx_strand_id
1 'polypeptide(L)'
;MFVRDVDKLEPIPDEKLRQLDEEYVVQHQLDKLLGGLMSDMLKHKPQDPLQFIIDSITLGSKNAIQDPETGLPLHRREQLVQVFKIIDKDGIGKISLRMLQNYANKYGGETLTLDELRGLFQDFKPASEHFINVHEFLCFFSKVSATITNKDFKAMIEEMSS
;
A
#
# COMPACT_ATOMS: atom_id res chain seq x y z
N MET A 1 -33.91 29.78 -19.35
CA MET A 1 -33.88 29.00 -18.10
C MET A 1 -34.32 27.58 -18.46
N PHE A 2 -33.37 26.70 -18.78
CA PHE A 2 -33.68 25.30 -19.11
C PHE A 2 -33.79 24.54 -17.79
N VAL A 3 -35.02 24.30 -17.35
CA VAL A 3 -35.30 23.32 -16.30
C VAL A 3 -34.86 21.98 -16.89
N ARG A 4 -33.76 21.42 -16.40
CA ARG A 4 -33.45 20.02 -16.69
C ARG A 4 -34.60 19.25 -16.06
N ASP A 5 -35.46 18.64 -16.88
CA ASP A 5 -36.32 17.56 -16.42
C ASP A 5 -35.36 16.52 -15.85
N VAL A 6 -35.24 16.53 -14.52
CA VAL A 6 -34.65 15.43 -13.77
C VAL A 6 -35.71 14.35 -13.86
N ASP A 7 -35.76 13.72 -15.03
CA ASP A 7 -36.71 12.69 -15.38
C ASP A 7 -36.78 11.72 -14.21
N LYS A 8 -38.01 11.55 -13.72
CA LYS A 8 -38.36 10.62 -12.67
C LYS A 8 -37.80 9.26 -13.07
N LEU A 9 -36.71 8.84 -12.44
CA LEU A 9 -36.22 7.47 -12.58
C LEU A 9 -37.39 6.57 -12.18
N GLU A 10 -37.95 5.83 -13.14
CA GLU A 10 -38.94 4.83 -12.80
C GLU A 10 -38.27 3.81 -11.88
N PRO A 11 -38.81 3.56 -10.67
CA PRO A 11 -38.20 2.63 -9.75
C PRO A 11 -38.17 1.24 -10.39
N ILE A 12 -36.98 0.65 -10.46
CA ILE A 12 -36.80 -0.71 -10.94
C ILE A 12 -37.54 -1.63 -9.95
N PRO A 13 -38.46 -2.51 -10.41
CA PRO A 13 -39.13 -3.45 -9.52
C PRO A 13 -38.10 -4.34 -8.81
N ASP A 14 -38.30 -4.61 -7.51
CA ASP A 14 -37.38 -5.38 -6.66
C ASP A 14 -36.94 -6.72 -7.28
N GLU A 15 -37.87 -7.41 -7.95
CA GLU A 15 -37.59 -8.68 -8.62
C GLU A 15 -36.62 -8.54 -9.79
N LYS A 16 -36.74 -7.45 -10.56
CA LYS A 16 -35.80 -7.14 -11.65
C LYS A 16 -34.45 -6.69 -11.10
N LEU A 17 -34.43 -5.97 -9.98
CA LEU A 17 -33.20 -5.59 -9.29
C LEU A 17 -32.41 -6.84 -8.86
N ARG A 18 -33.10 -7.80 -8.25
CA ARG A 18 -32.52 -9.07 -7.81
C ARG A 18 -31.95 -9.89 -8.97
N GLN A 19 -32.65 -9.95 -10.11
CA GLN A 19 -32.13 -10.65 -11.29
C GLN A 19 -30.83 -10.01 -11.80
N LEU A 20 -30.77 -8.68 -11.85
CA LEU A 20 -29.56 -7.96 -12.26
C LEU A 20 -28.39 -8.24 -11.30
N ASP A 21 -28.65 -8.29 -9.99
CA ASP A 21 -27.63 -8.63 -8.99
C ASP A 21 -27.11 -10.07 -9.17
N GLU A 22 -28.01 -11.05 -9.35
CA GLU A 22 -27.66 -12.45 -9.58
C GLU A 22 -26.86 -12.64 -10.89
N GLU A 23 -27.28 -11.97 -11.97
CA GLU A 23 -26.57 -11.96 -13.25
C GLU A 23 -25.17 -11.36 -13.12
N TYR A 24 -25.02 -10.27 -12.38
CA TYR A 24 -23.73 -9.62 -12.14
C TYR A 24 -22.76 -10.55 -11.41
N VAL A 25 -23.23 -11.24 -10.36
CA VAL A 25 -22.43 -12.21 -9.58
C VAL A 25 -21.91 -13.33 -10.47
N VAL A 26 -22.76 -13.92 -11.30
CA VAL A 26 -22.41 -15.02 -12.21
C VAL A 26 -21.49 -14.54 -13.33
N GLN A 27 -21.83 -13.43 -13.98
CA GLN A 27 -21.07 -12.86 -15.10
C GLN A 27 -19.63 -12.56 -14.68
N HIS A 28 -19.44 -12.01 -13.49
CA HIS A 28 -18.11 -11.64 -12.98
C HIS A 28 -17.46 -12.72 -12.11
N GLN A 29 -18.10 -13.89 -11.95
CA GLN A 29 -17.61 -15.01 -11.14
C GLN A 29 -17.21 -14.57 -9.72
N LEU A 30 -18.01 -13.68 -9.10
CA LEU A 30 -17.64 -13.04 -7.83
C LEU A 30 -17.44 -14.07 -6.70
N ASP A 31 -18.25 -15.13 -6.65
CA ASP A 31 -18.12 -16.18 -5.64
C ASP A 31 -16.76 -16.90 -5.73
N LYS A 32 -16.31 -17.17 -6.96
CA LYS A 32 -15.02 -17.82 -7.21
C LYS A 32 -13.87 -16.89 -6.85
N LEU A 33 -13.99 -15.61 -7.19
CA LEU A 33 -13.02 -14.58 -6.83
C LEU A 33 -12.90 -14.44 -5.30
N LEU A 34 -14.03 -14.28 -4.61
CA LEU A 34 -14.06 -14.14 -3.16
C LEU A 34 -13.58 -15.42 -2.45
N GLY A 35 -14.01 -16.60 -2.91
CA GLY A 35 -13.55 -17.89 -2.37
C GLY A 35 -12.05 -18.11 -2.54
N GLY A 36 -11.50 -17.69 -3.69
CA GLY A 36 -10.06 -17.68 -3.93
C GLY A 36 -9.31 -16.74 -2.97
N LEU A 37 -9.78 -15.50 -2.83
CA LEU A 37 -9.19 -14.52 -1.91
C LEU A 37 -9.20 -15.03 -0.46
N MET A 38 -10.32 -15.57 0.03
CA MET A 38 -10.41 -16.10 1.39
C MET A 38 -9.47 -17.30 1.60
N SER A 39 -9.36 -18.18 0.62
CA SER A 39 -8.43 -19.31 0.66
C SER A 39 -6.97 -18.84 0.71
N ASP A 40 -6.62 -17.83 -0.10
CA ASP A 40 -5.29 -17.24 -0.12
C ASP A 40 -4.98 -16.50 1.20
N MET A 41 -5.96 -15.80 1.80
CA MET A 41 -5.80 -15.14 3.10
C MET A 41 -5.52 -16.15 4.22
N LEU A 42 -6.23 -17.28 4.26
CA LEU A 42 -5.99 -18.33 5.26
C LEU A 42 -4.61 -18.97 5.10
N LYS A 43 -4.16 -19.13 3.85
CA LYS A 43 -2.86 -19.71 3.51
C LYS A 43 -1.71 -18.78 3.86
N HIS A 44 -1.81 -17.51 3.45
CA HIS A 44 -0.71 -16.55 3.52
C HIS A 44 -0.70 -15.73 4.82
N LYS A 45 -1.84 -15.59 5.50
CA LYS A 45 -2.01 -14.84 6.75
C LYS A 45 -1.32 -13.46 6.68
N PRO A 46 -1.70 -12.61 5.72
CA PRO A 46 -1.06 -11.32 5.52
C PRO A 46 -1.13 -10.46 6.78
N GLN A 47 -0.08 -9.67 7.03
CA GLN A 47 -0.05 -8.71 8.14
C GLN A 47 -1.03 -7.55 7.91
N ASP A 48 -1.19 -7.13 6.66
CA ASP A 48 -2.21 -6.17 6.23
C ASP A 48 -3.21 -6.84 5.28
N PRO A 49 -4.30 -7.41 5.83
CA PRO A 49 -5.35 -8.03 5.04
C PRO A 49 -5.97 -7.12 3.98
N LEU A 50 -6.11 -5.82 4.25
CA LEU A 50 -6.78 -4.90 3.35
C LEU A 50 -5.90 -4.64 2.12
N GLN A 51 -4.62 -4.32 2.34
CA GLN A 51 -3.68 -4.13 1.24
C GLN A 51 -3.49 -5.43 0.44
N PHE A 52 -3.48 -6.60 1.10
CA PHE A 52 -3.45 -7.89 0.40
C PHE A 52 -4.64 -8.07 -0.55
N ILE A 53 -5.85 -7.71 -0.14
CA ILE A 53 -7.05 -7.80 -0.99
C ILE A 53 -6.94 -6.81 -2.17
N ILE A 54 -6.57 -5.56 -1.90
CA ILE A 54 -6.39 -4.52 -2.93
C ILE A 54 -5.39 -5.00 -3.99
N ASP A 55 -4.24 -5.52 -3.57
CA ASP A 55 -3.21 -6.02 -4.48
C ASP A 55 -3.61 -7.31 -5.16
N SER A 56 -4.36 -8.19 -4.50
CA SER A 56 -4.83 -9.43 -5.12
C SER A 56 -5.80 -9.16 -6.26
N ILE A 57 -6.65 -8.13 -6.11
CA ILE A 57 -7.60 -7.71 -7.15
C ILE A 57 -6.90 -6.94 -8.28
N THR A 58 -5.96 -6.05 -7.94
CA THR A 58 -5.34 -5.15 -8.93
C THR A 58 -4.12 -5.73 -9.63
N LEU A 59 -3.34 -6.57 -8.94
CA LEU A 59 -2.06 -7.12 -9.40
C LEU A 59 -2.05 -8.67 -9.42
N GLY A 60 -3.07 -9.33 -8.84
CA GLY A 60 -3.17 -10.78 -8.71
C GLY A 60 -2.55 -11.32 -7.40
N SER A 61 -3.10 -12.40 -6.86
CA SER A 61 -2.73 -12.95 -5.54
C SER A 61 -1.23 -13.20 -5.34
N LYS A 62 -0.50 -13.60 -6.39
CA LYS A 62 0.95 -13.83 -6.31
C LYS A 62 1.73 -12.56 -5.99
N ASN A 63 1.27 -11.42 -6.50
CA ASN A 63 1.92 -10.11 -6.34
C ASN A 63 1.45 -9.38 -5.08
N ALA A 64 0.42 -9.91 -4.42
CA ALA A 64 -0.13 -9.41 -3.16
C ALA A 64 0.55 -9.99 -1.92
N ILE A 65 1.40 -11.01 -2.09
CA ILE A 65 2.16 -11.61 -0.99
C ILE A 65 2.94 -10.52 -0.26
N GLN A 66 2.88 -10.57 1.07
CA GLN A 66 3.57 -9.63 1.94
C GLN A 66 4.83 -10.26 2.51
N ASP A 67 5.84 -9.42 2.68
CA ASP A 67 7.07 -9.74 3.37
C ASP A 67 6.77 -10.09 4.83
N PRO A 68 7.21 -11.26 5.33
CA PRO A 68 6.82 -11.75 6.66
C PRO A 68 7.40 -10.92 7.80
N GLU A 69 8.47 -10.17 7.54
CA GLU A 69 9.16 -9.35 8.54
C GLU A 69 8.53 -7.95 8.62
N THR A 70 8.39 -7.29 7.47
CA THR A 70 7.96 -5.88 7.40
C THR A 70 6.47 -5.70 7.14
N GLY A 71 5.77 -6.71 6.63
CA GLY A 71 4.37 -6.64 6.20
C GLY A 71 4.16 -5.93 4.85
N LEU A 72 5.22 -5.43 4.23
CA LEU A 72 5.14 -4.76 2.93
C LEU A 72 4.75 -5.76 1.82
N PRO A 73 3.88 -5.38 0.87
CA PRO A 73 3.74 -6.14 -0.37
C PRO A 73 5.11 -6.32 -1.05
N LEU A 74 5.40 -7.52 -1.53
CA LEU A 74 6.72 -7.85 -2.07
C LEU A 74 7.15 -6.91 -3.21
N HIS A 75 6.22 -6.51 -4.07
CA HIS A 75 6.50 -5.56 -5.15
C HIS A 75 6.92 -4.18 -4.61
N ARG A 76 6.28 -3.68 -3.55
CA ARG A 76 6.66 -2.41 -2.89
C ARG A 76 8.03 -2.52 -2.24
N ARG A 77 8.30 -3.64 -1.55
CA ARG A 77 9.61 -3.94 -0.96
C ARG A 77 10.72 -3.93 -2.01
N GLU A 78 10.52 -4.58 -3.14
CA GLU A 78 11.50 -4.62 -4.22
C GLU A 78 11.80 -3.22 -4.77
N GLN A 79 10.76 -2.41 -5.01
CA GLN A 79 10.92 -1.01 -5.46
C GLN A 79 11.68 -0.16 -4.44
N LEU A 80 11.35 -0.29 -3.15
CA LEU A 80 12.06 0.38 -2.06
C LEU A 80 13.54 -0.01 -2.00
N VAL A 81 13.87 -1.30 -2.16
CA VAL A 81 15.27 -1.75 -2.23
C VAL A 81 16.01 -1.13 -3.40
N GLN A 82 15.37 -0.98 -4.57
CA GLN A 82 15.99 -0.29 -5.70
C GLN A 82 16.23 1.20 -5.42
N VAL A 83 15.24 1.89 -4.82
CA VAL A 83 15.39 3.28 -4.39
C VAL A 83 16.54 3.44 -3.41
N PHE A 84 16.66 2.56 -2.42
CA PHE A 84 17.77 2.59 -1.47
C PHE A 84 19.12 2.55 -2.18
N LYS A 85 19.29 1.66 -3.16
CA LYS A 85 20.53 1.55 -3.95
C LYS A 85 20.82 2.79 -4.80
N ILE A 86 19.78 3.46 -5.30
CA ILE A 86 19.92 4.71 -6.07
C ILE A 86 20.39 5.85 -5.15
N ILE A 87 19.89 5.89 -3.92
CA ILE A 87 20.25 6.90 -2.92
C ILE A 87 21.66 6.63 -2.37
N ASP A 88 22.00 5.39 -2.05
CA ASP A 88 23.31 4.96 -1.54
C ASP A 88 24.33 4.77 -2.68
N LYS A 89 24.60 5.84 -3.43
CA LYS A 89 25.49 5.82 -4.60
C LYS A 89 26.91 5.36 -4.29
N ASP A 90 27.37 5.68 -3.08
CA ASP A 90 28.72 5.36 -2.61
C ASP A 90 28.81 3.93 -2.03
N GLY A 91 27.69 3.20 -1.92
CA GLY A 91 27.64 1.84 -1.41
C GLY A 91 28.04 1.73 0.06
N ILE A 92 27.77 2.77 0.85
CA ILE A 92 28.09 2.83 2.29
C ILE A 92 27.18 1.87 3.06
N GLY A 93 26.03 1.51 2.48
CA GLY A 93 25.01 0.65 3.07
C GLY A 93 24.09 1.39 4.03
N LYS A 94 24.15 2.73 4.07
CA LYS A 94 23.36 3.56 4.98
C LYS A 94 22.96 4.90 4.35
N ILE A 95 21.76 5.38 4.69
CA ILE A 95 21.23 6.66 4.21
C ILE A 95 20.68 7.51 5.37
N SER A 96 20.62 8.84 5.17
CA SER A 96 20.12 9.79 6.16
C SER A 96 18.61 9.66 6.37
N LEU A 97 18.17 9.49 7.63
CA LEU A 97 16.75 9.46 7.99
C LEU A 97 16.02 10.78 7.70
N ARG A 98 16.68 11.93 7.86
CA ARG A 98 16.08 13.25 7.62
C ARG A 98 15.63 13.42 6.18
N MET A 99 16.43 12.91 5.24
CA MET A 99 16.07 12.91 3.82
C MET A 99 14.75 12.16 3.60
N LEU A 100 14.56 11.00 4.25
CA LEU A 100 13.37 10.16 4.10
C LEU A 100 12.11 10.79 4.67
N GLN A 101 12.23 11.46 5.82
CA GLN A 101 11.10 12.17 6.44
C GLN A 101 10.53 13.25 5.51
N ASN A 102 11.38 13.92 4.71
CA ASN A 102 10.92 14.92 3.76
C ASN A 102 10.05 14.29 2.65
N TYR A 103 10.43 13.12 2.14
CA TYR A 103 9.62 12.40 1.16
C TYR A 103 8.32 11.88 1.79
N ALA A 104 8.40 11.24 2.96
CA ALA A 104 7.22 10.73 3.68
C ALA A 104 6.12 11.80 3.86
N ASN A 105 6.51 13.00 4.32
CA ASN A 105 5.62 14.13 4.53
C ASN A 105 4.93 14.63 3.26
N LYS A 106 5.61 14.56 2.12
CA LYS A 106 5.12 15.12 0.86
C LYS A 106 4.00 14.28 0.24
N TYR A 107 4.03 12.96 0.44
CA TYR A 107 3.10 12.02 -0.17
C TYR A 107 1.94 11.60 0.74
N GLY A 108 1.74 12.33 1.84
CA GLY A 108 0.63 12.08 2.77
C GLY A 108 0.81 10.84 3.64
N GLY A 109 2.03 10.31 3.74
CA GLY A 109 2.34 9.33 4.78
C GLY A 109 2.33 10.02 6.14
N GLU A 110 1.80 9.36 7.16
CA GLU A 110 1.89 9.88 8.53
C GLU A 110 3.36 9.94 8.94
N THR A 111 3.86 11.14 9.28
CA THR A 111 5.16 11.25 9.94
C THR A 111 5.09 10.49 11.24
N LEU A 112 5.98 9.50 11.36
CA LEU A 112 6.14 8.77 12.59
C LEU A 112 6.51 9.72 13.73
N THR A 113 5.83 9.55 14.85
CA THR A 113 6.13 10.23 16.11
C THR A 113 7.52 9.85 16.61
N LEU A 114 8.07 10.66 17.52
CA LEU A 114 9.37 10.37 18.14
C LEU A 114 9.40 8.99 18.82
N ASP A 115 8.28 8.56 19.40
CA ASP A 115 8.19 7.27 20.08
C ASP A 115 8.13 6.10 19.09
N GLU A 116 7.46 6.28 17.95
CA GLU A 116 7.50 5.30 16.85
C GLU A 116 8.90 5.20 16.24
N LEU A 117 9.58 6.33 16.02
CA LEU A 117 10.96 6.33 15.53
C LEU A 117 11.92 5.64 16.50
N ARG A 118 11.75 5.84 17.81
CA ARG A 118 12.52 5.11 18.84
C ARG A 118 12.21 3.61 18.85
N GLY A 119 10.96 3.23 18.55
CA GLY A 119 10.56 1.83 18.41
C GLY A 119 11.17 1.15 17.18
N LEU A 120 11.36 1.90 16.09
CA LEU A 120 11.95 1.39 14.85
C LEU A 120 13.48 1.33 14.90
N PHE A 121 14.13 2.22 15.64
CA PHE A 121 15.57 2.43 15.58
C PHE A 121 16.19 2.40 16.99
N GLN A 122 16.95 1.33 17.29
CA GLN A 122 17.51 1.09 18.64
C GLN A 122 18.34 2.25 19.21
N ASP A 123 19.04 3.00 18.36
CA ASP A 123 19.96 4.08 18.76
C ASP A 123 19.48 5.49 18.35
N PHE A 124 18.17 5.67 18.10
CA PHE A 124 17.66 6.95 17.63
C PHE A 124 17.78 8.06 18.67
N LYS A 125 18.48 9.13 18.30
CA LYS A 125 18.63 10.36 19.08
C LYS A 125 18.07 11.54 18.28
N PRO A 126 17.05 12.26 18.78
CA PRO A 126 16.37 13.31 18.01
C PRO A 126 17.26 14.44 17.48
N ALA A 127 18.35 14.75 18.19
CA ALA A 127 19.24 15.86 17.87
C ALA A 127 20.44 15.48 16.97
N SER A 128 20.62 14.20 16.66
CA SER A 128 21.73 13.74 15.81
C SER A 128 21.22 13.25 14.46
N GLU A 129 22.07 13.34 13.45
CA GLU A 129 21.82 12.64 12.19
C GLU A 129 21.77 11.13 12.46
N HIS A 130 20.72 10.46 11.97
CA HIS A 130 20.56 9.03 12.10
C HIS A 130 20.70 8.39 10.73
N PHE A 131 21.68 7.51 10.59
CA PHE A 131 21.96 6.78 9.35
C PHE A 131 21.35 5.39 9.43
N ILE A 132 20.38 5.12 8.58
CA ILE A 132 19.65 3.87 8.59
C ILE A 132 20.12 2.93 7.50
N ASN A 133 20.14 1.64 7.80
CA ASN A 133 20.45 0.58 6.84
C ASN A 133 19.20 0.19 6.02
N VAL A 134 19.37 -0.73 5.05
CA VAL A 134 18.28 -1.20 4.16
C VAL A 134 17.09 -1.76 4.94
N HIS A 135 17.34 -2.55 5.99
CA HIS A 135 16.28 -3.17 6.78
C HIS A 135 15.49 -2.12 7.56
N GLU A 136 16.18 -1.20 8.24
CA GLU A 136 15.58 -0.07 8.94
C GLU A 136 14.77 0.83 7.99
N PHE A 137 15.28 1.03 6.76
CA PHE A 137 14.58 1.73 5.70
C PHE A 137 13.27 1.04 5.29
N LEU A 138 13.28 -0.28 5.11
CA LEU A 138 12.06 -1.03 4.79
C LEU A 138 11.05 -0.99 5.94
N CYS A 139 11.50 -1.14 7.19
CA CYS A 139 10.65 -1.01 8.37
C CYS A 139 10.04 0.39 8.50
N PHE A 140 10.79 1.44 8.19
CA PHE A 140 10.27 2.81 8.16
C PHE A 140 9.15 2.97 7.12
N PHE A 141 9.39 2.51 5.88
CA PHE A 141 8.41 2.64 4.81
C PHE A 141 7.22 1.69 4.97
N SER A 142 7.34 0.59 5.72
CA SER A 142 6.18 -0.26 6.05
C SER A 142 5.16 0.46 6.92
N LYS A 143 5.59 1.42 7.75
CA LYS A 143 4.69 2.27 8.53
C LYS A 143 4.20 3.47 7.74
N VAL A 144 5.11 4.19 7.09
CA VAL A 144 4.79 5.42 6.36
C VAL A 144 3.87 5.17 5.16
N SER A 145 4.05 4.06 4.43
CA SER A 145 3.26 3.75 3.24
C SER A 145 2.01 2.91 3.50
N ALA A 146 1.72 2.59 4.77
CA ALA A 146 0.57 1.77 5.13
C ALA A 146 -0.77 2.44 4.76
N THR A 147 -0.82 3.77 4.79
CA THR A 147 -2.06 4.55 4.58
C THR A 147 -2.19 5.11 3.17
N ILE A 148 -1.16 4.96 2.31
CA ILE A 148 -1.14 5.56 0.97
C ILE A 148 -1.54 4.54 -0.12
N THR A 149 -2.15 5.04 -1.19
CA THR A 149 -2.60 4.19 -2.30
C THR A 149 -1.43 3.67 -3.14
N ASN A 150 -1.64 2.60 -3.93
CA ASN A 150 -0.63 2.11 -4.88
C ASN A 150 -0.18 3.21 -5.87
N LYS A 151 -1.07 4.14 -6.23
CA LYS A 151 -0.76 5.27 -7.10
C LYS A 151 0.19 6.26 -6.42
N ASP A 152 -0.12 6.65 -5.18
CA ASP A 152 0.67 7.62 -4.43
C ASP A 152 2.03 7.02 -4.04
N PHE A 153 2.05 5.73 -3.68
CA PHE A 153 3.30 4.99 -3.47
C PHE A 153 4.19 5.02 -4.72
N LYS A 154 3.63 4.77 -5.91
CA LYS A 154 4.40 4.83 -7.16
C LYS A 154 4.98 6.22 -7.42
N ALA A 155 4.19 7.27 -7.20
CA ALA A 155 4.65 8.65 -7.36
C ALA A 155 5.78 9.01 -6.38
N MET A 156 5.71 8.50 -5.13
CA MET A 156 6.77 8.63 -4.14
C MET A 156 8.07 7.96 -4.59
N ILE A 157 7.99 6.72 -5.09
CA ILE A 157 9.15 5.97 -5.59
C ILE A 157 9.81 6.66 -6.77
N GLU A 158 9.02 7.19 -7.72
CA GLU A 158 9.53 7.90 -8.89
C GLU A 158 10.33 9.16 -8.51
N GLU A 159 9.84 9.94 -7.53
CA GLU A 159 10.56 11.13 -7.05
C GLU A 159 11.81 10.78 -6.24
N MET A 160 11.77 9.74 -5.40
CA MET A 160 12.96 9.30 -4.66
C MET A 160 14.04 8.70 -5.58
N SER A 161 13.65 8.23 -6.77
CA SER A 161 14.57 7.68 -7.77
C SER A 161 15.12 8.74 -8.74
N SER A 162 14.63 9.98 -8.68
CA SER A 162 15.02 11.10 -9.55
C SER A 162 16.21 11.87 -9.00
#